data_AF-A0A1M4ZMK9-F1
#
_entry.id   AF-A0A1M4ZMK9-F1
#
_cell.length_a   1.000
_cell.length_b   1.000
_cell.length_c   1.000
_cell.angle_alpha   90.00
_cell.angle_beta   90.00
_cell.angle_gamma   90.00
#
_symmetry.space_group_name_H-M   'P 1'
#
loop_
_entity.id
_entity.type
_entity.pdbx_description
1 polymer ?
#
loop_
_entity_poly.entity_id
_entity_poly.type
_entity_poly.pdbx_seq_one_letter_code
_entity_poly.pdbx_strand_id
1 'polypeptide(L)'
;MFKSLSFTLTLLFSLLFVSCSQSENYKEAYGYEVNGQTFIKLKGKSQLAAHDPGSVLGNKKYEDSLLLQIPSLGNGIIEGKDIPVRQGYYKYIRNVIIKDGKVRINLSYDNTDDKKMEPLAWNGEYVLVRN
;
A
#
# COMPACT_ATOMS: atom_id res chain seq x y z
N MET A 1 7.24 49.72 3.51
CA MET A 1 6.97 48.92 2.29
C MET A 1 7.51 47.48 2.33
N PHE A 2 7.89 46.90 3.48
CA PHE A 2 8.46 45.54 3.55
C PHE A 2 7.52 44.44 4.10
N LYS A 3 6.30 44.78 4.53
CA LYS A 3 5.37 43.82 5.14
C LYS A 3 4.58 42.99 4.11
N SER A 4 4.39 43.48 2.88
CA SER A 4 3.66 42.74 1.84
C SER A 4 4.51 41.64 1.19
N LEU A 5 5.83 41.84 1.06
CA LEU A 5 6.74 40.87 0.45
C LEU A 5 6.88 39.59 1.28
N SER A 6 6.87 39.73 2.61
CA SER A 6 6.96 38.60 3.55
C SER A 6 5.71 37.72 3.52
N PHE A 7 4.53 38.31 3.30
CA PHE A 7 3.24 37.60 3.23
C PHE A 7 3.13 36.73 1.97
N THR A 8 3.62 37.23 0.83
CA THR A 8 3.67 36.47 -0.42
C THR A 8 4.64 35.29 -0.36
N LEU A 9 5.76 35.43 0.35
CA LEU A 9 6.76 34.37 0.48
C LEU A 9 6.27 33.21 1.38
N THR A 10 5.51 33.52 2.43
CA THR A 10 4.91 32.49 3.31
C THR A 10 3.80 31.72 2.61
N LEU A 11 2.98 32.40 1.80
CA LEU A 11 1.91 31.77 1.01
C LEU A 11 2.49 30.83 -0.07
N LEU A 12 3.60 31.21 -0.71
CA LEU A 12 4.30 30.38 -1.68
C LEU A 12 4.89 29.11 -1.04
N PHE A 13 5.41 29.21 0.19
CA PHE A 13 5.97 28.07 0.93
C PHE A 13 4.89 27.08 1.39
N SER A 14 3.69 27.56 1.75
CA SER A 14 2.58 26.69 2.17
C SER A 14 2.01 25.83 1.04
N LEU A 15 2.14 26.25 -0.22
CA LEU A 15 1.70 25.47 -1.38
C LEU A 15 2.63 24.29 -1.72
N LEU A 16 3.86 24.28 -1.19
CA LEU A 16 4.83 23.20 -1.44
C LEU A 16 4.56 21.94 -0.60
N PHE A 17 3.64 21.99 0.37
CA PHE A 17 3.35 20.85 1.27
C PHE A 17 2.14 20.00 0.88
N VAL A 18 1.48 20.26 -0.26
CA VAL A 18 0.24 19.55 -0.66
C VAL A 18 0.49 18.39 -1.65
N SER A 19 1.75 18.03 -1.91
CA SER A 19 2.05 16.80 -2.67
C SER A 19 2.00 15.58 -1.76
N CYS A 20 0.82 15.24 -1.24
CA CYS A 20 0.57 13.90 -0.71
C CYS A 20 0.68 12.91 -1.87
N SER A 21 1.72 12.06 -1.86
CA SER A 21 1.88 11.02 -2.87
C SER A 21 0.80 9.95 -2.71
N GLN A 22 -0.23 10.03 -3.55
CA GLN A 22 -1.36 9.10 -3.47
C GLN A 22 -1.11 7.90 -4.37
N SER A 23 -0.81 6.74 -3.75
CA SER A 23 -0.88 5.45 -4.42
C SER A 23 -2.34 5.10 -4.71
N GLU A 24 -2.60 4.55 -5.89
CA GLU A 24 -3.94 4.15 -6.32
C GLU A 24 -3.95 2.64 -6.58
N ASN A 25 -4.55 1.88 -5.67
CA ASN A 25 -4.73 0.45 -5.85
C ASN A 25 -5.90 0.18 -6.81
N TYR A 26 -5.73 -0.78 -7.72
CA TYR A 26 -6.83 -1.26 -8.58
C TYR A 26 -7.90 -1.96 -7.73
N LYS A 27 -9.08 -2.20 -8.31
CA LYS A 27 -10.22 -2.76 -7.56
C LYS A 27 -10.20 -4.29 -7.52
N GLU A 28 -9.36 -4.91 -8.31
CA GLU A 28 -9.23 -6.35 -8.43
C GLU A 28 -8.05 -6.90 -7.64
N ALA A 29 -8.28 -8.02 -6.98
CA ALA A 29 -7.24 -8.87 -6.40
C ALA A 29 -7.30 -10.22 -7.11
N TYR A 30 -6.15 -10.71 -7.58
CA TYR A 30 -6.07 -11.97 -8.32
C TYR A 30 -5.57 -13.08 -7.40
N GLY A 31 -6.44 -14.04 -7.10
CA GLY A 31 -6.10 -15.24 -6.35
C GLY A 31 -5.59 -16.34 -7.28
N TYR A 32 -4.48 -16.98 -6.93
CA TYR A 32 -3.97 -18.14 -7.68
C TYR A 32 -3.16 -19.09 -6.78
N GLU A 33 -3.02 -20.34 -7.23
CA GLU A 33 -2.22 -21.37 -6.57
C GLU A 33 -1.01 -21.75 -7.41
N VAL A 34 0.18 -21.79 -6.80
CA VAL A 34 1.42 -22.21 -7.45
C VAL A 34 2.18 -23.12 -6.48
N ASN A 35 2.54 -24.32 -6.93
CA ASN A 35 3.29 -25.30 -6.14
C ASN A 35 2.66 -25.61 -4.76
N GLY A 36 1.33 -25.70 -4.70
CA GLY A 36 0.59 -25.95 -3.45
C GLY A 36 0.54 -24.76 -2.49
N GLN A 37 1.01 -23.58 -2.90
CA GLN A 37 0.91 -22.34 -2.13
C GLN A 37 -0.13 -21.42 -2.75
N THR A 38 -0.90 -20.76 -1.89
CA THR A 38 -1.95 -19.84 -2.30
C THR A 38 -1.46 -18.40 -2.22
N PHE A 39 -1.79 -17.60 -3.23
CA PHE A 39 -1.39 -16.20 -3.31
C PHE A 39 -2.55 -15.29 -3.67
N ILE A 40 -2.46 -14.03 -3.22
CA ILE A 40 -3.22 -12.89 -3.73
C ILE A 40 -2.24 -11.90 -4.34
N LYS A 41 -2.45 -11.57 -5.61
CA LYS A 41 -1.75 -10.49 -6.30
C LYS A 41 -2.62 -9.25 -6.38
N LEU A 42 -2.07 -8.14 -5.93
CA LEU A 42 -2.66 -6.81 -6.03
C LEU A 42 -1.86 -5.99 -7.02
N LYS A 43 -2.52 -5.05 -7.68
CA LYS A 43 -1.89 -4.13 -8.63
C LYS A 43 -2.36 -2.71 -8.36
N GLY A 44 -1.52 -1.74 -8.68
CA GLY A 44 -1.82 -0.35 -8.44
C GLY A 44 -0.82 0.57 -9.12
N LYS A 45 -1.08 1.86 -9.05
CA LYS A 45 -0.18 2.91 -9.53
C LYS A 45 0.49 3.59 -8.35
N SER A 46 1.81 3.58 -8.34
CA SER A 46 2.63 4.29 -7.36
C SER A 46 3.35 5.46 -8.01
N GLN A 47 3.60 6.53 -7.26
CA GLN A 47 4.48 7.61 -7.71
C GLN A 47 5.94 7.18 -7.62
N LEU A 48 6.77 7.66 -8.54
CA LEU A 48 8.21 7.50 -8.46
C LEU A 48 8.73 8.11 -7.15
N ALA A 49 9.57 7.36 -6.42
CA ALA A 49 10.20 7.86 -5.21
C ALA A 49 11.03 9.10 -5.53
N ALA A 50 10.95 10.12 -4.67
CA ALA A 50 11.53 11.45 -4.86
C ALA A 50 13.07 11.51 -4.81
N HIS A 51 13.77 10.36 -4.90
CA HIS A 51 15.22 10.31 -5.01
C HIS A 51 15.75 10.88 -6.34
N ASP A 52 14.86 11.10 -7.32
CA ASP A 52 15.11 11.88 -8.53
C ASP A 52 14.14 13.08 -8.61
N PRO A 53 14.63 14.33 -8.42
CA PRO A 53 13.82 15.55 -8.47
C PRO A 53 13.08 15.75 -9.81
N GLY A 54 13.62 15.23 -10.92
CA GLY A 54 13.00 15.34 -12.24
C GLY A 54 11.71 14.51 -12.36
N SER A 55 11.62 13.43 -11.61
CA SER A 55 10.46 12.53 -11.60
C SER A 55 9.25 13.09 -10.83
N VAL A 56 9.51 13.95 -9.84
CA VAL A 56 8.47 14.63 -9.04
C VAL A 56 7.70 15.68 -9.86
N LEU A 57 8.39 16.39 -10.77
CA LEU A 57 7.78 17.42 -11.61
C LEU A 57 6.84 16.85 -12.69
N GLY A 58 7.00 15.57 -13.04
CA GLY A 58 6.25 14.92 -14.12
C GLY A 58 4.97 14.21 -13.68
N ASN A 59 4.67 14.09 -12.38
CA ASN A 59 3.56 13.28 -11.85
C ASN A 59 3.49 11.85 -12.44
N LYS A 60 4.62 11.31 -12.90
CA LYS A 60 4.65 10.00 -13.56
C LYS A 60 4.41 8.92 -12.52
N LYS A 61 3.35 8.12 -12.73
CA LYS A 61 3.05 6.93 -11.93
C LYS A 61 3.48 5.68 -12.72
N TYR A 62 4.00 4.68 -12.01
CA TYR A 62 4.31 3.37 -12.58
C TYR A 62 3.37 2.30 -12.00
N GLU A 63 3.13 1.23 -12.77
CA GLU A 63 2.39 0.07 -12.25
C GLU A 63 3.28 -0.73 -11.32
N ASP A 64 2.79 -0.97 -10.11
CA ASP A 64 3.43 -1.80 -9.09
C ASP A 64 2.49 -2.95 -8.70
N SER A 65 3.02 -3.96 -8.03
CA SER A 65 2.23 -5.08 -7.54
C SER A 65 2.74 -5.64 -6.22
N LEU A 66 1.80 -6.02 -5.35
CA LEU A 66 2.09 -6.82 -4.17
C LEU A 66 1.69 -8.27 -4.43
N LEU A 67 2.56 -9.20 -4.06
CA LEU A 67 2.24 -10.62 -4.00
C LEU A 67 2.21 -11.07 -2.53
N LEU A 68 1.01 -11.42 -2.05
CA LEU A 68 0.77 -11.85 -0.68
C LEU A 68 0.51 -13.36 -0.66
N GLN A 69 1.41 -14.12 -0.04
CA GLN A 69 1.14 -15.53 0.23
C GLN A 69 0.14 -15.63 1.38
N ILE A 70 -0.90 -16.45 1.21
CA ILE A 70 -1.93 -16.63 2.22
C ILE A 70 -2.26 -18.12 2.42
N PRO A 71 -2.90 -18.50 3.54
CA PRO A 71 -3.22 -19.91 3.77
C PRO A 71 -4.29 -20.50 2.83
N SER A 72 -5.27 -19.71 2.39
CA SER A 72 -6.41 -20.18 1.58
C SER A 72 -7.20 -19.04 0.95
N LEU A 73 -7.80 -19.26 -0.24
CA LEU A 73 -8.77 -18.37 -0.90
C LEU A 73 -10.23 -18.60 -0.48
N GLY A 74 -10.46 -19.47 0.51
CA GLY A 74 -11.78 -19.73 1.09
C GLY A 74 -12.32 -18.53 1.87
N ASN A 75 -13.63 -18.48 2.07
CA ASN A 75 -14.24 -17.48 2.95
C ASN A 75 -13.68 -17.63 4.38
N GLY A 76 -13.28 -16.53 4.99
CA GLY A 76 -12.70 -16.56 6.33
C GLY A 76 -11.90 -15.30 6.69
N ILE A 77 -11.29 -15.36 7.87
CA ILE A 77 -10.37 -14.34 8.39
C ILE A 77 -8.99 -14.99 8.45
N ILE A 78 -8.00 -14.30 7.90
CA ILE A 78 -6.59 -14.68 7.90
C ILE A 78 -5.87 -13.65 8.76
N GLU A 79 -5.34 -14.07 9.90
CA GLU A 79 -4.57 -13.18 10.76
C GLU A 79 -3.23 -12.84 10.12
N GLY A 80 -2.79 -11.60 10.24
CA GLY A 80 -1.54 -11.11 9.65
C GLY A 80 -0.33 -11.89 10.14
N LYS A 81 -0.35 -12.37 11.39
CA LYS A 81 0.70 -13.21 11.96
C LYS A 81 0.85 -14.57 11.27
N ASP A 82 -0.20 -15.05 10.60
CA ASP A 82 -0.23 -16.33 9.89
C ASP A 82 0.23 -16.17 8.42
N ILE A 83 0.43 -14.93 7.97
CA ILE A 83 0.98 -14.62 6.65
C ILE A 83 2.51 -14.71 6.74
N PRO A 84 3.15 -15.59 5.95
CA PRO A 84 4.59 -15.73 5.98
C PRO A 84 5.28 -14.46 5.45
N VAL A 85 6.35 -14.07 6.13
CA VAL A 85 7.25 -12.99 5.71
C VAL A 85 8.66 -13.55 5.57
N ARG A 86 9.47 -12.93 4.72
CA ARG A 86 10.89 -13.30 4.59
C ARG A 86 11.60 -13.04 5.91
N GLN A 87 12.63 -13.85 6.19
CA GLN A 87 13.47 -13.65 7.36
C GLN A 87 14.08 -12.24 7.33
N GLY A 88 14.02 -11.53 8.46
CA GLY A 88 14.52 -10.16 8.61
C GLY A 88 13.51 -9.06 8.27
N TYR A 89 12.27 -9.40 7.87
CA TYR A 89 11.20 -8.42 7.66
C TYR A 89 10.24 -8.38 8.84
N TYR A 90 9.61 -7.23 9.08
CA TYR A 90 8.56 -7.10 10.09
C TYR A 90 7.37 -8.00 9.75
N LYS A 91 6.79 -8.59 10.79
CA LYS A 91 5.56 -9.39 10.66
C LYS A 91 4.37 -8.47 10.37
N TYR A 92 3.39 -9.04 9.68
CA TYR A 92 2.09 -8.40 9.58
C TYR A 92 1.28 -8.58 10.87
N ILE A 93 0.52 -7.55 11.20
CA ILE A 93 -0.55 -7.58 12.20
C ILE A 93 -1.89 -7.29 11.53
N ARG A 94 -2.99 -7.39 12.29
CA ARG A 94 -4.39 -7.28 11.81
C ARG A 94 -4.75 -8.43 10.86
N ASN A 95 -5.52 -8.22 9.80
CA ASN A 95 -6.12 -9.34 9.06
C ASN A 95 -6.41 -9.07 7.58
N VAL A 96 -6.58 -10.18 6.86
CA VAL A 96 -7.21 -10.26 5.54
C VAL A 96 -8.54 -10.99 5.72
N ILE A 97 -9.62 -10.45 5.15
CA ILE A 97 -10.95 -11.06 5.22
C ILE A 97 -11.38 -11.39 3.80
N ILE A 98 -11.70 -12.67 3.54
CA ILE A 98 -12.27 -13.12 2.27
C ILE A 98 -13.72 -13.47 2.53
N LYS A 99 -14.64 -12.84 1.80
CA LYS A 99 -16.07 -13.10 1.93
C LYS A 99 -16.80 -12.73 0.65
N ASP A 100 -17.68 -13.62 0.20
CA ASP A 100 -18.63 -13.39 -0.90
C ASP A 100 -17.95 -12.84 -2.18
N GLY A 101 -16.83 -13.44 -2.58
CA GLY A 101 -16.07 -13.03 -3.77
C GLY A 101 -15.33 -11.69 -3.62
N LYS A 102 -15.21 -11.16 -2.41
CA LYS A 102 -14.43 -9.98 -2.08
C LYS A 102 -13.29 -10.33 -1.13
N VAL A 103 -12.23 -9.54 -1.20
CA VAL A 103 -11.16 -9.55 -0.22
C VAL A 103 -10.94 -8.16 0.36
N ARG A 104 -10.94 -8.07 1.68
CA ARG A 104 -10.55 -6.87 2.42
C ARG A 104 -9.17 -7.09 3.03
N ILE A 105 -8.23 -6.25 2.65
CA ILE A 105 -6.87 -6.25 3.18
C ILE A 105 -6.78 -5.11 4.19
N ASN A 106 -6.48 -5.48 5.44
CA ASN A 106 -6.30 -4.55 6.53
C ASN A 106 -5.10 -5.02 7.35
N LEU A 107 -3.90 -4.81 6.82
CA LEU A 107 -2.65 -5.21 7.41
C LEU A 107 -1.85 -3.99 7.89
N SER A 108 -0.97 -4.21 8.84
CA SER A 108 0.03 -3.22 9.24
C SER A 108 1.34 -3.95 9.56
N TYR A 109 2.46 -3.26 9.42
CA TYR A 109 3.73 -3.72 9.97
C TYR A 109 3.80 -3.30 11.44
N ASP A 110 4.27 -4.21 12.27
CA ASP A 110 4.78 -3.87 13.60
C ASP A 110 6.23 -3.38 13.45
N ASN A 111 6.41 -2.10 13.08
CA ASN A 111 7.73 -1.50 12.94
C ASN A 111 8.31 -1.28 14.33
N THR A 112 9.18 -2.20 14.75
CA THR A 112 9.81 -2.18 16.07
C THR A 112 10.87 -1.09 16.23
N ASP A 113 11.42 -0.59 15.12
CA ASP A 113 12.51 0.39 15.13
C ASP A 113 11.93 1.77 15.51
N ASP A 114 10.82 2.14 14.87
CA ASP A 114 10.13 3.41 15.14
C ASP A 114 9.03 3.29 16.20
N LYS A 115 8.78 2.08 16.70
CA LYS A 115 7.70 1.72 17.64
C LYS A 115 6.33 2.21 17.14
N LYS A 116 6.09 2.06 15.84
CA LYS A 116 4.87 2.53 15.16
C LYS A 116 4.23 1.39 14.39
N MET A 117 2.91 1.40 14.39
CA MET A 117 2.12 0.56 13.50
C MET A 117 2.00 1.26 12.15
N GLU A 118 2.60 0.69 11.13
CA GLU A 118 2.57 1.27 9.78
C GLU A 118 1.54 0.55 8.93
N PRO A 119 0.48 1.22 8.46
CA PRO A 119 -0.51 0.59 7.61
C PRO A 119 0.12 0.18 6.29
N LEU A 120 -0.22 -1.02 5.81
CA LEU A 120 0.21 -1.47 4.50
C LEU A 120 -0.42 -0.56 3.43
N ALA A 121 0.38 -0.05 2.49
CA ALA A 121 -0.08 0.80 1.39
C ALA A 121 -1.16 0.14 0.50
N TRP A 122 -1.20 -1.19 0.55
CA TRP A 122 -2.12 -2.06 -0.18
C TRP A 122 -3.43 -2.38 0.58
N ASN A 123 -3.69 -1.72 1.71
CA ASN A 123 -4.96 -1.85 2.41
C ASN A 123 -6.12 -1.35 1.55
N GLY A 124 -7.25 -2.05 1.62
CA GLY A 124 -8.42 -1.75 0.79
C GLY A 124 -9.42 -2.91 0.71
N GLU A 125 -10.51 -2.67 0.00
CA GLU A 125 -11.47 -3.70 -0.41
C GLU A 125 -11.35 -3.93 -1.91
N TYR A 126 -11.30 -5.19 -2.30
CA TYR A 126 -11.07 -5.65 -3.67
C TYR A 126 -12.08 -6.72 -4.05
N VAL A 127 -12.40 -6.79 -5.34
CA VAL A 127 -13.10 -7.94 -5.95
C VAL A 127 -12.07 -9.04 -6.16
N LEU A 128 -12.35 -10.23 -5.64
CA LEU A 128 -11.48 -11.38 -5.78
C LEU A 128 -11.76 -12.09 -7.11
N VAL A 129 -10.79 -12.02 -8.03
CA VAL A 129 -10.79 -12.76 -9.30
C VAL A 129 -9.96 -14.01 -9.10
N ARG A 130 -10.54 -15.19 -9.35
CA ARG A 130 -9.85 -16.48 -9.23
C ARG A 130 -9.29 -16.89 -10.60
N ASN A 131 -8.00 -17.17 -10.66
CA ASN A 131 -7.30 -17.66 -11.84
C ASN A 131 -6.83 -19.10 -11.66
#